data_AF-A0AA38KTG8-F1
#
_entry.id   AF-A0AA38KTG8-F1
#
_cell.length_a   1.000
_cell.length_b   1.000
_cell.length_c   1.000
_cell.angle_alpha   90.00
_cell.angle_beta   90.00
_cell.angle_gamma   90.00
#
_symmetry.space_group_name_H-M   'P 1'
#
loop_
_entity.id
_entity.type
_entity.pdbx_description
1 polymer ?
#
loop_
_entity_poly.entity_id
_entity_poly.type
_entity_poly.pdbx_seq_one_letter_code
_entity_poly.pdbx_strand_id
1 'polypeptide(L)'
;VIQECHNRMGHKGVYATLQSIRTQFWWTRMGEDVKWFIRTCHLCQLRQTEKLRIPPVVAEPLGLFSKCYMDVMEMPVSGGFKYIVHSCCSSTAYPEFRKLWRQTGEAI
;
A
#
# COMPACT_ATOMS: atom_id res chain seq x y z
N VAL A 1 16.69 13.90 -27.00
CA VAL A 1 15.75 15.01 -26.68
C VAL A 1 14.89 14.73 -25.46
N ILE A 2 13.90 13.82 -25.49
CA ILE A 2 12.97 13.63 -24.35
C ILE A 2 13.70 13.19 -23.08
N GLN A 3 14.51 12.13 -23.16
CA GLN A 3 15.27 11.60 -22.03
C GLN A 3 16.19 12.63 -21.39
N GLU A 4 16.96 13.34 -22.20
CA GLU A 4 17.89 14.37 -21.75
C GLU A 4 17.16 15.53 -21.06
N CYS A 5 16.10 16.05 -21.66
CA CYS A 5 15.27 17.13 -21.09
C CYS A 5 14.64 16.68 -19.75
N HIS A 6 14.05 15.49 -19.73
CA HIS A 6 13.43 14.92 -18.53
C HIS A 6 14.43 14.75 -17.38
N ASN A 7 15.63 14.22 -17.67
CA ASN A 7 16.67 14.00 -16.67
C ASN A 7 17.24 15.33 -16.15
N ARG A 8 17.56 16.28 -17.05
CA ARG A 8 18.12 17.59 -16.69
C ARG A 8 17.18 18.42 -15.82
N MET A 9 15.88 18.29 -16.02
CA MET A 9 14.87 18.99 -15.23
C MET A 9 14.55 18.33 -13.87
N GLY A 10 15.17 17.18 -13.58
CA GLY A 10 14.93 16.45 -12.34
C GLY A 10 13.61 15.66 -12.37
N HIS A 11 13.36 14.92 -13.45
CA HIS A 11 12.23 14.00 -13.58
C HIS A 11 10.85 14.67 -13.43
N LYS A 12 10.67 15.85 -14.03
CA LYS A 12 9.36 16.52 -14.02
C LYS A 12 8.32 15.73 -14.81
N GLY A 13 7.05 15.99 -14.49
CA GLY A 13 5.90 15.36 -15.15
C GLY A 13 5.71 15.81 -16.60
N VAL A 14 4.74 15.17 -17.26
CA VAL A 14 4.47 15.29 -18.71
C VAL A 14 4.37 16.73 -19.17
N TYR A 15 3.59 17.57 -18.48
CA TYR A 15 3.36 18.95 -18.88
C TYR A 15 4.67 19.77 -18.93
N ALA A 16 5.48 19.70 -17.88
CA ALA A 16 6.71 20.48 -17.78
C ALA A 16 7.76 20.03 -18.80
N THR A 17 7.93 18.72 -18.99
CA THR A 17 8.84 18.17 -20.00
C THR A 17 8.37 18.52 -21.41
N LEU A 18 7.08 18.41 -21.70
CA LEU A 18 6.52 18.77 -23.00
C LEU A 18 6.71 20.26 -23.31
N GLN A 19 6.46 21.13 -22.34
CA GLN A 19 6.61 22.58 -22.53
C GLN A 19 8.08 22.96 -22.77
N SER A 20 9.02 22.33 -22.07
CA SER A 20 10.45 22.58 -22.29
C SER A 20 10.95 22.08 -23.65
N ILE A 21 10.38 21.00 -24.19
CA ILE A 21 10.78 20.49 -25.51
C ILE A 21 10.21 21.36 -26.63
N ARG A 22 8.97 21.85 -26.45
CA ARG A 22 8.26 22.70 -27.41
C ARG A 22 8.93 24.05 -27.71
N THR A 23 9.85 24.51 -26.87
CA THR A 23 10.58 25.77 -27.11
C THR A 23 11.62 25.65 -28.22
N GLN A 24 12.08 24.44 -28.53
CA GLN A 24 13.19 24.22 -29.47
C GLN A 24 12.87 23.19 -30.56
N PHE A 25 11.93 22.29 -30.31
CA PHE A 25 11.62 21.18 -31.20
C PHE A 25 10.12 21.08 -31.47
N TRP A 26 9.78 20.56 -32.64
CA TRP A 26 8.42 20.19 -33.00
C TRP A 26 8.42 18.90 -33.82
N TRP A 27 7.47 18.00 -33.53
CA TRP A 27 7.16 16.84 -34.36
C TRP A 27 5.73 16.34 -34.10
N THR A 28 5.22 15.48 -34.98
CA THR A 28 3.88 14.87 -34.87
C THR A 28 3.80 13.95 -33.65
N ARG A 29 2.71 14.03 -32.86
CA ARG A 29 2.47 13.20 -31.66
C ARG A 29 3.48 13.36 -30.52
N MET A 30 4.24 14.45 -30.47
CA MET A 30 5.17 14.76 -29.37
C MET A 30 4.58 14.57 -27.96
N GLY A 31 3.33 14.98 -27.75
CA GLY A 31 2.67 14.82 -26.45
C GLY A 31 2.53 13.36 -26.04
N GLU A 32 2.30 12.46 -26.99
CA GLU A 32 2.18 11.02 -26.75
C GLU A 32 3.54 10.40 -26.46
N ASP A 33 4.58 10.79 -27.20
CA ASP A 33 5.95 10.29 -26.97
C ASP A 33 6.48 10.72 -25.60
N VAL A 34 6.25 11.98 -25.20
CA VAL A 34 6.64 12.48 -23.87
C VAL A 34 5.88 11.72 -22.78
N LYS A 35 4.57 11.52 -22.96
CA LYS A 35 3.74 10.75 -22.01
C LYS A 35 4.20 9.30 -21.91
N TRP A 36 4.50 8.67 -23.03
CA TRP A 36 5.01 7.30 -23.09
C TRP A 36 6.34 7.17 -22.36
N PHE A 37 7.30 8.04 -22.66
CA PHE A 37 8.63 8.02 -22.07
C PHE A 37 8.59 8.18 -20.54
N ILE A 38 7.82 9.15 -20.04
CA ILE A 38 7.71 9.40 -18.59
C ILE A 38 7.04 8.21 -17.89
N ARG A 39 6.02 7.59 -18.51
CA ARG A 39 5.37 6.39 -17.98
C ARG A 39 6.34 5.20 -17.87
N THR A 40 7.33 5.10 -18.75
CA THR A 40 8.35 4.04 -18.75
C THR A 40 9.64 4.42 -18.02
N CYS A 41 9.73 5.62 -17.43
CA CYS A 41 10.92 6.04 -16.71
C CYS A 41 11.02 5.30 -15.36
N HIS A 42 12.08 4.49 -15.21
CA HIS A 42 12.30 3.67 -14.02
C HIS A 42 12.30 4.48 -12.70
N LEU A 43 13.01 5.62 -12.67
CA LEU A 43 13.08 6.47 -11.48
C LEU A 43 11.72 7.10 -11.13
N CYS A 44 10.92 7.47 -12.14
CA CYS A 44 9.56 7.96 -11.92
C CYS A 44 8.63 6.85 -11.39
N GLN A 45 8.74 5.63 -11.93
CA GLN A 45 7.95 4.48 -11.48
C GLN A 45 8.27 4.13 -10.02
N LEU A 46 9.55 4.12 -9.61
CA LEU A 46 9.94 3.86 -8.22
C LEU A 46 9.45 4.93 -7.24
N ARG A 47 9.34 6.18 -7.70
CA ARG A 47 8.92 7.33 -6.87
C ARG A 47 7.42 7.62 -6.96
N GLN A 48 6.67 6.86 -7.75
CA GLN A 48 5.24 7.04 -7.92
C GLN A 48 4.51 6.73 -6.61
N THR A 49 3.73 7.68 -6.09
CA THR A 49 2.93 7.50 -4.87
C THR A 49 1.59 6.85 -5.15
N GLU A 50 1.12 6.94 -6.39
CA GLU A 50 -0.10 6.29 -6.83
C GLU A 50 0.11 4.77 -6.90
N LYS A 51 -0.64 4.04 -6.07
CA LYS A 51 -0.63 2.59 -6.02
C LYS A 51 -1.81 2.04 -6.81
N LEU A 52 -1.65 0.83 -7.34
CA LEU A 52 -2.76 0.07 -7.89
C LEU A 52 -3.85 -0.07 -6.83
N ARG A 53 -5.07 0.37 -7.16
CA ARG A 53 -6.24 0.18 -6.30
C ARG A 53 -6.76 -1.23 -6.51
N ILE A 54 -6.50 -2.09 -5.54
CA ILE A 54 -7.13 -3.41 -5.48
C ILE A 54 -8.49 -3.22 -4.80
N PRO A 55 -9.61 -3.55 -5.45
CA PRO A 55 -10.93 -3.42 -4.83
C PRO A 55 -11.01 -4.33 -3.58
N PRO A 56 -11.72 -3.91 -2.51
CA PRO A 56 -11.93 -4.75 -1.36
C PRO A 56 -12.72 -6.00 -1.77
N VAL A 57 -12.21 -7.18 -1.40
CA VAL A 57 -12.90 -8.46 -1.61
C VAL A 57 -13.66 -8.80 -0.34
N VAL A 58 -14.98 -9.00 -0.46
CA VAL A 58 -15.80 -9.50 0.64
C VAL A 58 -15.56 -11.01 0.76
N ALA A 59 -15.12 -11.46 1.92
CA ALA A 59 -14.98 -12.89 2.18
C ALA A 59 -16.37 -13.53 2.32
N GLU A 60 -16.56 -14.72 1.73
CA GLU A 60 -17.79 -15.47 1.94
C GLU A 60 -17.93 -15.87 3.42
N PRO A 61 -19.14 -15.74 4.00
CA PRO A 61 -19.37 -16.14 5.38
C PRO A 61 -19.24 -17.66 5.50
N LEU A 62 -18.29 -18.10 6.33
CA LEU A 62 -18.15 -19.51 6.68
C LEU A 62 -19.12 -19.88 7.82
N GLY A 63 -19.21 -21.18 8.12
CA GLY A 63 -19.97 -21.65 9.29
C GLY A 63 -19.48 -21.03 10.61
N LEU A 64 -20.30 -21.18 11.65
CA LEU A 64 -19.94 -20.73 13.00
C LEU A 64 -18.58 -21.30 13.41
N PHE A 65 -17.72 -20.44 13.97
CA PHE A 65 -16.36 -20.79 14.43
C PHE A 65 -15.46 -21.47 13.39
N SER A 66 -15.83 -21.45 12.10
CA SER A 66 -15.03 -22.04 11.02
C SER A 66 -13.80 -21.19 10.66
N LYS A 67 -13.84 -19.90 10.97
CA LYS A 67 -12.71 -18.97 10.86
C LYS A 67 -12.78 -17.95 11.98
N CYS A 68 -11.65 -17.78 12.67
CA CYS A 68 -11.47 -16.80 13.73
C CYS A 68 -10.30 -15.88 13.39
N TYR A 69 -10.45 -14.60 13.69
CA TYR A 69 -9.35 -13.63 13.68
C TYR A 69 -8.79 -13.55 15.10
N MET A 70 -7.48 -13.62 15.24
CA MET A 70 -6.80 -13.53 16.53
C MET A 70 -5.79 -12.41 16.50
N ASP A 71 -5.76 -11.61 17.55
CA ASP A 71 -4.81 -10.52 17.73
C ASP A 71 -4.38 -10.40 19.20
N VAL A 72 -3.21 -9.82 19.43
CA VAL A 72 -2.67 -9.62 20.77
C VAL A 72 -2.40 -8.14 20.99
N MET A 73 -3.03 -7.59 22.02
CA MET A 73 -2.83 -6.20 22.44
C MET A 73 -1.86 -6.15 23.63
N GLU A 74 -0.89 -5.26 23.56
CA GLU A 74 -0.02 -4.93 24.70
C GLU A 74 -0.72 -3.90 25.60
N MET A 75 -0.75 -4.20 26.89
CA MET A 75 -1.43 -3.42 27.93
C MET A 75 -0.44 -3.02 29.04
N PRO A 76 -0.75 -1.97 29.82
CA PRO A 76 -0.04 -1.72 31.07
C PRO A 76 -0.09 -2.94 31.98
N VAL A 77 1.01 -3.20 32.69
CA VAL A 77 1.11 -4.38 33.56
C VAL A 77 0.10 -4.28 34.70
N SER A 78 -0.75 -5.29 34.82
CA SER A 78 -1.73 -5.41 35.90
C SER A 78 -1.76 -6.86 36.41
N GLY A 79 -1.51 -7.05 37.70
CA GLY A 79 -1.50 -8.38 38.32
C GLY A 79 -0.52 -9.38 37.70
N GLY A 80 0.60 -8.90 37.13
CA GLY A 80 1.59 -9.73 36.43
C GLY A 80 1.26 -10.07 34.97
N PHE A 81 0.14 -9.57 34.44
CA PHE A 81 -0.26 -9.73 33.04
C PHE A 81 0.05 -8.46 32.25
N LYS A 82 0.56 -8.63 31.02
CA LYS A 82 0.96 -7.54 30.12
C LYS A 82 0.18 -7.54 28.80
N TYR A 83 -0.41 -8.67 28.42
CA TYR A 83 -1.04 -8.82 27.12
C TYR A 83 -2.48 -9.29 27.25
N ILE A 84 -3.30 -8.95 26.26
CA ILE A 84 -4.63 -9.54 26.06
C ILE A 84 -4.64 -10.16 24.67
N VAL A 85 -4.85 -11.47 24.58
CA VAL A 85 -5.21 -12.12 23.32
C VAL A 85 -6.71 -12.00 23.13
N HIS A 86 -7.12 -11.56 21.95
CA HIS A 86 -8.49 -11.45 21.50
C HIS A 86 -8.69 -12.37 20.31
N SER A 87 -9.72 -13.21 20.35
CA SER A 87 -10.18 -13.98 19.21
C SER A 87 -11.61 -13.59 18.86
N CYS A 88 -11.93 -13.55 17.56
CA CYS A 88 -13.22 -13.11 17.08
C CYS A 88 -13.70 -14.02 15.95
N CYS A 89 -14.90 -14.59 16.07
CA CYS A 89 -15.49 -15.39 15.00
C CYS A 89 -15.77 -14.50 13.78
N SER A 90 -15.28 -14.91 12.61
CA SER A 90 -15.44 -14.12 11.37
C SER A 90 -16.89 -13.94 10.91
N SER A 91 -17.78 -14.87 11.24
CA SER A 91 -19.17 -14.85 10.76
C SER A 91 -20.13 -14.10 11.69
N THR A 92 -19.87 -14.12 13.00
CA THR A 92 -20.76 -13.51 14.02
C THR A 92 -20.14 -12.35 14.77
N ALA A 93 -18.83 -12.12 14.58
CA ALA A 93 -18.03 -11.22 15.41
C ALA A 93 -18.02 -11.57 16.91
N TYR A 94 -18.40 -12.81 17.30
CA TYR A 94 -18.39 -13.25 18.70
C TYR A 94 -16.96 -13.20 19.26
N PRO A 95 -16.71 -12.46 20.36
CA PRO A 95 -15.36 -12.26 20.86
C PRO A 95 -15.04 -13.15 22.08
N GLU A 96 -13.80 -13.62 22.16
CA GLU A 96 -13.20 -14.21 23.36
C GLU A 96 -11.89 -13.52 23.71
N PHE A 97 -11.59 -13.45 25.00
CA PHE A 97 -10.40 -12.77 25.49
C PHE A 97 -9.71 -13.58 26.57
N ARG A 98 -8.37 -13.51 26.58
CA ARG A 98 -7.56 -14.06 27.66
C ARG A 98 -6.40 -13.12 27.97
N LYS A 99 -6.16 -12.88 29.26
CA LYS A 99 -4.97 -12.17 29.74
C LYS A 99 -3.75 -13.10 29.69
N LEU A 100 -2.62 -12.59 29.19
CA LEU A 100 -1.36 -13.32 29.10
C LEU A 100 -0.24 -12.55 29.83
N TRP A 101 0.65 -13.31 30.48
CA TRP A 101 1.88 -12.77 31.07
C TRP A 101 3.01 -12.65 30.05
N ARG A 102 3.01 -13.51 29.02
CA ARG A 102 3.99 -13.55 27.92
C ARG A 102 3.28 -13.79 26.58
N GLN A 103 3.81 -13.22 25.51
CA GLN A 103 3.36 -13.43 24.14
C GLN A 103 4.16 -14.59 23.52
N THR A 104 3.74 -15.83 23.76
CA THR A 104 4.35 -17.05 23.18
C THR A 104 3.30 -17.86 22.43
N GLY A 105 3.73 -18.66 21.45
CA GLY A 105 2.81 -19.53 20.69
C GLY A 105 2.18 -20.66 21.51
N GLU A 106 2.66 -20.94 22.71
CA GLU A 106 2.01 -21.85 23.67
C GLU A 106 0.88 -21.16 24.45
N ALA A 107 1.01 -19.85 24.66
CA ALA A 107 0.07 -19.07 25.46
C ALA A 107 -1.08 -18.48 24.63
N ILE A 108 -0.89 -18.37 23.31
CA ILE A 108 -1.87 -17.94 22.30
C ILE A 108 -2.56 -19.19 21.75
#